data_AF-A0A847V6Z3-F1
#
_entry.id   AF-A0A847V6Z3-F1
#
_cell.length_a   1.000
_cell.length_b   1.000
_cell.length_c   1.000
_cell.angle_alpha   90.00
_cell.angle_beta   90.00
_cell.angle_gamma   90.00
#
_symmetry.space_group_name_H-M   'P 1'
#
loop_
_entity.id
_entity.type
_entity.pdbx_description
1 polymer ?
#
loop_
_entity_poly.entity_id
_entity_poly.type
_entity_poly.pdbx_seq_one_letter_code
_entity_poly.pdbx_strand_id
1 'polypeptide(L)'
;MHSYRGIRRPATFFISTILIGAVSGVVPIGMDSVTYDQAKTHYAAGGTAWAGAWEASEIAVIRQHLLEARTAYANCLETTNAVNDPANAANLALLRTISAAYVDLADAALAMYDGAGAYAAGRYQMTSANYAAAATSFGSAAEKFDSSKTLFSRATGRLQSVVYAGTEFGDGTAYTAAIVSILDGKAAYMEEFSRYAAGWQHTALAYRAHANGDQATARSEASQGMVLFDGLRGSAAFGADAAANYGVLAALAGTPPSAPTTGPLNQINRGNTVFIGEFGLNLVSAGVTNGMTLGWFQAGSNVLAGSPDDMLIVSDAANFNVGAGTREGAWYDVNNRGAVPVINVKDPSLALRILRVNADGSTADVTDKTVTQSDRLTFRVDSNLAAVNEQRGAPAMVTIKVSDPNGNVYSHLLTTDATGADVLNSLQVGVTSDVYRVPGAGENGAMWYTDNANYGRGEYKAWAECNLNGMKDNYKDPSGA
;
A
#
# COMPACT_ATOMS: atom_id res chain seq x y z
N MET A 1 -16.10 50.50 2.45
CA MET A 1 -15.92 51.89 2.92
C MET A 1 -14.69 51.91 3.81
N HIS A 2 -13.66 52.70 3.44
CA HIS A 2 -12.38 52.97 4.13
C HIS A 2 -11.40 51.81 4.40
N SER A 3 -10.09 51.89 4.21
CA SER A 3 -9.21 52.77 3.41
C SER A 3 -7.80 52.16 3.39
N TYR A 4 -7.06 52.47 2.33
CA TYR A 4 -5.71 52.08 1.94
C TYR A 4 -4.57 52.75 2.75
N ARG A 5 -3.41 52.07 2.87
CA ARG A 5 -1.99 52.53 2.78
C ARG A 5 -1.10 51.33 3.14
N GLY A 6 -0.35 50.67 2.23
CA GLY A 6 0.84 51.15 1.50
C GLY A 6 2.09 50.94 2.38
N ILE A 7 3.03 50.04 2.04
CA ILE A 7 4.37 50.38 1.51
C ILE A 7 5.09 49.13 0.93
N ARG A 8 5.34 49.22 -0.40
CA ARG A 8 6.49 48.84 -1.24
C ARG A 8 7.25 47.52 -1.03
N ARG A 9 7.13 46.65 -2.05
CA ARG A 9 8.17 45.71 -2.52
C ARG A 9 9.23 46.46 -3.35
N PRO A 10 10.44 45.90 -3.49
CA PRO A 10 11.12 45.88 -4.78
C PRO A 10 11.26 44.44 -5.28
N ALA A 11 10.89 44.26 -6.54
CA ALA A 11 11.25 43.13 -7.36
C ALA A 11 12.70 43.31 -7.83
N THR A 12 13.49 42.24 -7.81
CA THR A 12 14.76 42.20 -8.54
C THR A 12 14.78 40.93 -9.38
N PHE A 13 14.50 41.12 -10.67
CA PHE A 13 14.92 40.25 -11.76
C PHE A 13 16.46 40.20 -11.76
N PHE A 14 17.05 39.02 -11.90
CA PHE A 14 18.40 38.91 -12.45
C PHE A 14 18.42 37.97 -13.64
N ILE A 15 18.71 38.59 -14.78
CA ILE A 15 18.93 38.01 -16.10
C ILE A 15 20.35 37.44 -16.12
N SER A 16 20.50 36.27 -16.73
CA SER A 16 21.78 35.65 -17.09
C SER A 16 22.60 36.54 -18.02
N THR A 17 23.87 36.75 -17.73
CA THR A 17 24.89 37.03 -18.76
C THR A 17 26.25 36.54 -18.25
N ILE A 18 26.72 35.43 -18.80
CA ILE A 18 28.12 34.98 -18.70
C ILE A 18 28.89 35.74 -19.78
N LEU A 19 29.82 36.61 -19.38
CA LEU A 19 30.78 37.22 -20.29
C LEU A 19 32.14 36.54 -20.08
N ILE A 20 32.59 35.82 -21.11
CA ILE A 20 33.92 35.24 -21.20
C ILE A 20 34.89 36.37 -21.55
N GLY A 21 35.90 36.60 -20.69
CA GLY A 21 37.02 37.50 -20.97
C GLY A 21 38.31 36.87 -20.47
N ALA A 22 39.14 36.38 -21.39
CA ALA A 22 40.50 35.96 -21.10
C ALA A 22 41.41 37.19 -20.99
N VAL A 23 42.13 37.34 -19.87
CA VAL A 23 43.34 38.17 -19.80
C VAL A 23 44.38 37.45 -18.94
N SER A 24 45.54 37.22 -19.55
CA SER A 24 46.72 36.63 -18.94
C SER A 24 47.38 37.58 -17.93
N GLY A 25 47.82 37.01 -16.81
CA GLY A 25 49.06 37.37 -16.13
C GLY A 25 49.13 38.71 -15.39
N VAL A 26 48.60 38.76 -14.16
CA VAL A 26 49.19 39.44 -12.99
C VAL A 26 48.69 38.69 -11.75
N VAL A 27 49.59 38.28 -10.85
CA VAL A 27 49.22 37.78 -9.50
C VAL A 27 49.14 38.97 -8.55
N PRO A 28 48.00 39.17 -7.86
CA PRO A 28 48.00 39.88 -6.59
C PRO A 28 47.52 39.00 -5.43
N ILE A 29 48.31 39.10 -4.37
CA ILE A 29 48.20 38.54 -3.03
C ILE A 29 46.84 38.91 -2.39
N GLY A 30 46.16 37.91 -1.81
CA GLY A 30 44.90 38.09 -1.08
C GLY A 30 43.74 37.22 -1.56
N MET A 31 43.96 35.94 -1.89
CA MET A 31 42.87 34.96 -1.89
C MET A 31 42.92 34.27 -0.54
N ASP A 32 41.84 34.36 0.24
CA ASP A 32 41.61 33.41 1.33
C ASP A 32 41.64 32.02 0.69
N SER A 33 42.77 31.31 0.83
CA SER A 33 42.92 29.98 0.26
C SER A 33 41.88 29.10 0.94
N VAL A 34 40.98 28.51 0.15
CA VAL A 34 39.98 27.58 0.69
C VAL A 34 40.67 26.50 1.52
N THR A 35 40.18 26.25 2.73
CA THR A 35 40.85 25.37 3.71
C THR A 35 40.03 24.11 4.01
N TYR A 36 40.72 23.09 4.54
CA TYR A 36 40.04 21.92 5.11
C TYR A 36 39.06 22.30 6.24
N ASP A 37 39.40 23.28 7.08
CA ASP A 37 38.51 23.75 8.14
C ASP A 37 37.22 24.38 7.61
N GLN A 38 37.28 25.12 6.49
CA GLN A 38 36.09 25.65 5.82
C GLN A 38 35.20 24.51 5.28
N ALA A 39 35.79 23.46 4.71
CA ALA A 39 35.02 22.27 4.30
C ALA A 39 34.30 21.62 5.49
N LYS A 40 34.96 21.49 6.65
CA LYS A 40 34.31 20.99 7.88
C LYS A 40 33.18 21.89 8.35
N THR A 41 33.33 23.21 8.27
CA THR A 41 32.25 24.15 8.64
C THR A 41 31.02 23.94 7.76
N HIS A 42 31.20 23.79 6.44
CA HIS A 42 30.10 23.48 5.53
C HIS A 42 29.47 22.11 5.81
N TYR A 43 30.29 21.09 6.07
CA TYR A 43 29.82 19.75 6.45
C TYR A 43 28.97 19.79 7.73
N ALA A 44 29.45 20.46 8.78
CA ALA A 44 28.73 20.62 10.04
C ALA A 44 27.41 21.38 9.86
N ALA A 45 27.41 22.46 9.08
CA ALA A 45 26.18 23.19 8.75
C ALA A 45 25.16 22.31 8.01
N GLY A 46 25.62 21.45 7.09
CA GLY A 46 24.78 20.46 6.43
C GLY A 46 24.17 19.46 7.41
N GLY A 47 24.96 18.98 8.36
CA GLY A 47 24.50 18.08 9.44
C GLY A 47 23.43 18.73 10.32
N THR A 48 23.64 19.98 10.74
CA THR A 48 22.67 20.74 11.55
C THR A 48 21.36 20.97 10.79
N ALA A 49 21.42 21.40 9.53
CA ALA A 49 20.22 21.59 8.73
C ALA A 49 19.48 20.26 8.47
N TRP A 50 20.22 19.18 8.22
CA TRP A 50 19.63 17.84 8.07
C TRP A 50 18.91 17.38 9.34
N ALA A 51 19.50 17.60 10.51
CA ALA A 51 18.86 17.31 11.79
C ALA A 51 17.60 18.18 12.00
N GLY A 52 17.66 19.47 11.65
CA GLY A 52 16.48 20.35 11.70
C GLY A 52 15.32 19.87 10.83
N ALA A 53 15.60 19.25 9.67
CA ALA A 53 14.57 18.64 8.84
C ALA A 53 13.89 17.44 9.52
N TRP A 54 14.60 16.70 10.37
CA TRP A 54 14.05 15.56 11.13
C TRP A 54 13.21 15.99 12.33
N GLU A 55 13.58 17.12 12.96
CA GLU A 55 12.87 17.67 14.12
C GLU A 55 11.62 18.46 13.74
N ALA A 56 11.55 18.96 12.50
CA ALA A 56 10.41 19.73 12.02
C ALA A 56 9.18 18.84 11.74
N SER A 57 8.00 19.33 12.13
CA SER A 57 6.71 18.70 11.82
C SER A 57 6.01 19.32 10.59
N GLU A 58 6.33 20.57 10.27
CA GLU A 58 5.71 21.33 9.18
C GLU A 58 6.41 21.08 7.85
N ILE A 59 5.68 20.60 6.84
CA ILE A 59 6.25 20.25 5.52
C ILE A 59 7.05 21.39 4.88
N ALA A 60 6.57 22.64 5.03
CA ALA A 60 7.27 23.81 4.51
C ALA A 60 8.63 24.04 5.19
N VAL A 61 8.70 23.81 6.50
CA VAL A 61 9.92 23.95 7.32
C VAL A 61 10.88 22.80 7.03
N ILE A 62 10.36 21.58 6.89
CA ILE A 62 11.16 20.41 6.49
C ILE A 62 11.86 20.69 5.15
N ARG A 63 11.11 21.16 4.14
CA ARG A 63 11.66 21.49 2.81
C ARG A 63 12.72 22.59 2.88
N GLN A 64 12.50 23.61 3.71
CA GLN A 64 13.49 24.66 3.91
C GLN A 64 14.80 24.08 4.46
N HIS A 65 14.73 23.27 5.50
CA HIS A 65 15.91 22.63 6.08
C HIS A 65 16.61 21.67 5.12
N LEU A 66 15.87 20.94 4.29
CA LEU A 66 16.45 20.10 3.23
C LEU A 66 17.21 20.94 2.18
N LEU A 67 16.69 22.11 1.80
CA LEU A 67 17.37 23.03 0.87
C LEU A 67 18.64 23.63 1.50
N GLU A 68 18.58 24.00 2.78
CA GLU A 68 19.73 24.47 3.55
C GLU A 68 20.80 23.38 3.65
N ALA A 69 20.41 22.14 3.99
CA ALA A 69 21.31 21.00 4.05
C ALA A 69 21.96 20.72 2.69
N ARG A 70 21.16 20.64 1.63
CA ARG A 70 21.63 20.47 0.25
C ARG A 70 22.69 21.51 -0.12
N THR A 71 22.41 22.78 0.16
CA THR A 71 23.30 23.89 -0.15
C THR A 71 24.61 23.78 0.63
N ALA A 72 24.54 23.48 1.91
CA ALA A 72 25.73 23.32 2.75
C ALA A 72 26.61 22.14 2.31
N TYR A 73 26.01 20.98 1.99
CA TYR A 73 26.77 19.85 1.46
C TYR A 73 27.33 20.10 0.05
N ALA A 74 26.62 20.84 -0.81
CA ALA A 74 27.14 21.26 -2.10
C ALA A 74 28.36 22.20 -1.94
N ASN A 75 28.29 23.16 -1.03
CA ASN A 75 29.43 24.04 -0.71
C ASN A 75 30.61 23.25 -0.13
N CYS A 76 30.36 22.25 0.72
CA CYS A 76 31.39 21.33 1.20
C CYS A 76 32.04 20.56 0.04
N LEU A 77 31.25 20.04 -0.88
CA LEU A 77 31.73 19.31 -2.06
C LEU A 77 32.60 20.21 -2.96
N GLU A 78 32.15 21.44 -3.23
CA GLU A 78 32.93 22.41 -4.01
C GLU A 78 34.24 22.77 -3.31
N THR A 79 34.18 23.06 -2.00
CA THR A 79 35.36 23.39 -1.18
C THR A 79 36.35 22.23 -1.17
N THR A 80 35.91 21.01 -0.89
CA THR A 80 36.79 19.82 -0.89
C THR A 80 37.42 19.54 -2.25
N ASN A 81 36.77 19.90 -3.35
CA ASN A 81 37.35 19.80 -4.70
C ASN A 81 38.42 20.86 -4.99
N ALA A 82 38.34 22.02 -4.32
CA ALA A 82 39.27 23.14 -4.51
C ALA A 82 40.46 23.13 -3.53
N VAL A 83 40.33 22.50 -2.36
CA VAL A 83 41.40 22.41 -1.36
C VAL A 83 42.53 21.47 -1.84
N ASN A 84 43.76 21.99 -1.86
CA ASN A 84 44.98 21.21 -2.07
C ASN A 84 45.76 21.08 -0.75
N ASP A 85 45.40 20.10 0.07
CA ASP A 85 46.03 19.82 1.36
C ASP A 85 46.35 18.32 1.49
N PRO A 86 47.60 17.91 1.14
CA PRO A 86 48.02 16.51 1.21
C PRO A 86 47.98 15.91 2.62
N ALA A 87 48.12 16.72 3.67
CA ALA A 87 48.09 16.24 5.05
C ALA A 87 46.68 15.79 5.45
N ASN A 88 45.64 16.38 4.84
CA ASN A 88 44.24 16.05 5.07
C ASN A 88 43.59 15.28 3.91
N ALA A 89 44.39 14.64 3.03
CA ALA A 89 43.89 14.00 1.81
C ALA A 89 42.79 12.95 2.08
N ALA A 90 42.95 12.11 3.11
CA ALA A 90 41.96 11.10 3.48
C ALA A 90 40.65 11.74 3.98
N ASN A 91 40.74 12.79 4.81
CA ASN A 91 39.59 13.53 5.30
C ASN A 91 38.83 14.25 4.18
N LEU A 92 39.55 14.89 3.26
CA LEU A 92 38.96 15.56 2.10
C LEU A 92 38.27 14.55 1.17
N ALA A 93 38.85 13.37 0.96
CA ALA A 93 38.22 12.30 0.20
C ALA A 93 36.92 11.81 0.86
N LEU A 94 36.94 11.59 2.18
CA LEU A 94 35.77 11.21 2.95
C LEU A 94 34.65 12.26 2.85
N LEU A 95 34.96 13.54 3.13
CA LEU A 95 34.00 14.64 3.06
C LEU A 95 33.40 14.80 1.67
N ARG A 96 34.21 14.62 0.61
CA ARG A 96 33.74 14.66 -0.78
C ARG A 96 32.69 13.59 -1.05
N THR A 97 32.97 12.33 -0.69
CA THR A 97 32.06 11.21 -0.93
C THR A 97 30.78 11.34 -0.11
N ILE A 98 30.89 11.66 1.18
CA ILE A 98 29.71 11.80 2.06
C ILE A 98 28.87 13.01 1.64
N SER A 99 29.48 14.17 1.38
CA SER A 99 28.72 15.36 0.99
C SER A 99 28.00 15.15 -0.35
N ALA A 100 28.64 14.47 -1.31
CA ALA A 100 27.96 14.08 -2.54
C ALA A 100 26.77 13.13 -2.27
N ALA A 101 26.89 12.17 -1.36
CA ALA A 101 25.76 11.31 -0.98
C ALA A 101 24.63 12.11 -0.33
N TYR A 102 24.93 13.04 0.57
CA TYR A 102 23.91 13.84 1.27
C TYR A 102 23.24 14.89 0.38
N VAL A 103 23.92 15.41 -0.65
CA VAL A 103 23.26 16.19 -1.71
C VAL A 103 22.19 15.36 -2.41
N ASP A 104 22.52 14.12 -2.79
CA ASP A 104 21.57 13.21 -3.42
C ASP A 104 20.41 12.86 -2.48
N LEU A 105 20.68 12.65 -1.18
CA LEU A 105 19.63 12.37 -0.19
C LEU A 105 18.69 13.57 0.02
N ALA A 106 19.22 14.79 0.07
CA ALA A 106 18.40 15.98 0.18
C ALA A 106 17.54 16.17 -1.07
N ASP A 107 18.10 15.97 -2.26
CA ASP A 107 17.36 16.00 -3.52
C ASP A 107 16.30 14.89 -3.60
N ALA A 108 16.60 13.68 -3.09
CA ALA A 108 15.65 12.58 -3.03
C ALA A 108 14.45 12.91 -2.13
N ALA A 109 14.70 13.46 -0.95
CA ALA A 109 13.66 13.86 -0.01
C ALA A 109 12.80 15.01 -0.57
N LEU A 110 13.42 16.03 -1.18
CA LEU A 110 12.69 17.12 -1.83
C LEU A 110 11.81 16.59 -2.96
N ALA A 111 12.34 15.72 -3.83
CA ALA A 111 11.57 15.10 -4.91
C ALA A 111 10.38 14.27 -4.37
N MET A 112 10.55 13.56 -3.24
CA MET A 112 9.46 12.85 -2.58
C MET A 112 8.34 13.81 -2.14
N TYR A 113 8.68 14.90 -1.46
CA TYR A 113 7.67 15.88 -1.03
C TYR A 113 6.99 16.56 -2.22
N ASP A 114 7.74 16.90 -3.27
CA ASP A 114 7.18 17.53 -4.46
C ASP A 114 6.28 16.55 -5.24
N GLY A 115 6.64 15.26 -5.27
CA GLY A 115 5.82 14.18 -5.79
C GLY A 115 4.51 14.06 -5.02
N ALA A 116 4.56 14.09 -3.69
CA ALA A 116 3.36 14.07 -2.85
C ALA A 116 2.45 15.28 -3.10
N GLY A 117 3.02 16.48 -3.29
CA GLY A 117 2.28 17.69 -3.66
C GLY A 117 1.58 17.56 -5.02
N ALA A 118 2.29 17.05 -6.03
CA ALA A 118 1.73 16.81 -7.36
C ALA A 118 0.63 15.73 -7.33
N TYR A 119 0.81 14.67 -6.53
CA TYR A 119 -0.19 13.64 -6.35
C TYR A 119 -1.46 14.19 -5.70
N ALA A 120 -1.34 14.98 -4.62
CA ALA A 120 -2.46 15.62 -3.96
C ALA A 120 -3.21 16.58 -4.90
N ALA A 121 -2.49 17.34 -5.73
CA ALA A 121 -3.09 18.16 -6.78
C ALA A 121 -3.87 17.30 -7.79
N GLY A 122 -3.32 16.16 -8.23
CA GLY A 122 -4.01 15.21 -9.10
C GLY A 122 -5.31 14.68 -8.48
N ARG A 123 -5.30 14.32 -7.19
CA ARG A 123 -6.50 13.91 -6.44
C ARG A 123 -7.57 15.00 -6.43
N TYR A 124 -7.19 16.25 -6.17
CA TYR A 124 -8.12 17.38 -6.21
C TYR A 124 -8.75 17.58 -7.60
N GLN A 125 -7.96 17.45 -8.67
CA GLN A 125 -8.46 17.56 -10.04
C GLN A 125 -9.40 16.41 -10.42
N MET A 126 -9.14 15.18 -9.93
CA MET A 126 -10.06 14.04 -10.10
C MET A 126 -11.43 14.30 -9.49
N THR A 127 -11.47 14.80 -8.25
CA THR A 127 -12.74 15.15 -7.57
C THR A 127 -13.50 16.26 -8.31
N SER A 128 -12.77 17.16 -8.98
CA SER A 128 -13.35 18.24 -9.79
C SER A 128 -13.68 17.83 -11.23
N ALA A 129 -13.58 16.53 -11.56
CA ALA A 129 -13.74 15.98 -12.90
C ALA A 129 -12.85 16.61 -13.99
N ASN A 130 -11.74 17.26 -13.60
CA ASN A 130 -10.74 17.80 -14.52
C ASN A 130 -9.68 16.75 -14.83
N TYR A 131 -10.09 15.76 -15.61
CA TYR A 131 -9.28 14.56 -15.87
C TYR A 131 -7.98 14.83 -16.64
N ALA A 132 -7.95 15.85 -17.50
CA ALA A 132 -6.73 16.22 -18.21
C ALA A 132 -5.67 16.79 -17.27
N ALA A 133 -6.04 17.71 -16.39
CA ALA A 133 -5.11 18.26 -15.40
C ALA A 133 -4.72 17.22 -14.35
N ALA A 134 -5.64 16.33 -13.97
CA ALA A 134 -5.36 15.21 -13.08
C ALA A 134 -4.27 14.28 -13.67
N ALA A 135 -4.40 13.88 -14.94
CA ALA A 135 -3.40 13.04 -15.61
C ALA A 135 -2.01 13.67 -15.61
N THR A 136 -1.91 14.96 -15.97
CA THR A 136 -0.63 15.69 -15.93
C THR A 136 -0.05 15.73 -14.52
N SER A 137 -0.88 15.93 -13.51
CA SER A 137 -0.43 16.04 -12.11
C SER A 137 0.08 14.69 -11.58
N PHE A 138 -0.61 13.60 -11.90
CA PHE A 138 -0.18 12.25 -11.53
C PHE A 138 1.07 11.79 -12.28
N GLY A 139 1.19 12.08 -13.58
CA GLY A 139 2.43 11.80 -14.31
C GLY A 139 3.62 12.56 -13.73
N SER A 140 3.41 13.84 -13.41
CA SER A 140 4.44 14.64 -12.75
C SER A 140 4.76 14.17 -11.33
N ALA A 141 3.83 13.50 -10.63
CA ALA A 141 4.10 12.85 -9.36
C ALA A 141 4.93 11.57 -9.55
N ALA A 142 4.57 10.73 -10.53
CA ALA A 142 5.29 9.51 -10.86
C ALA A 142 6.77 9.78 -11.20
N GLU A 143 7.03 10.77 -12.07
CA GLU A 143 8.38 11.18 -12.45
C GLU A 143 9.22 11.64 -11.25
N LYS A 144 8.61 12.36 -10.30
CA LYS A 144 9.30 12.85 -9.10
C LYS A 144 9.61 11.73 -8.11
N PHE A 145 8.69 10.77 -7.93
CA PHE A 145 8.95 9.59 -7.11
C PHE A 145 10.02 8.70 -7.73
N ASP A 146 10.02 8.50 -9.06
CA ASP A 146 11.07 7.77 -9.76
C ASP A 146 12.44 8.48 -9.68
N SER A 147 12.44 9.81 -9.77
CA SER A 147 13.64 10.62 -9.52
C SER A 147 14.14 10.42 -8.09
N SER A 148 13.25 10.44 -7.10
CA SER A 148 13.58 10.20 -5.69
C SER A 148 14.19 8.81 -5.48
N LYS A 149 13.60 7.75 -6.05
CA LYS A 149 14.16 6.39 -6.07
C LYS A 149 15.60 6.39 -6.60
N THR A 150 15.81 6.96 -7.79
CA THR A 150 17.13 7.00 -8.44
C THR A 150 18.16 7.73 -7.57
N LEU A 151 17.76 8.82 -6.93
CA LEU A 151 18.63 9.60 -6.05
C LEU A 151 18.99 8.83 -4.76
N PHE A 152 18.03 8.12 -4.15
CA PHE A 152 18.33 7.23 -3.03
C PHE A 152 19.33 6.13 -3.42
N SER A 153 19.11 5.44 -4.55
CA SER A 153 20.04 4.40 -5.02
C SER A 153 21.43 4.95 -5.35
N ARG A 154 21.52 6.17 -5.88
CA ARG A 154 22.80 6.83 -6.14
C ARG A 154 23.52 7.21 -4.84
N ALA A 155 22.77 7.72 -3.86
CA ALA A 155 23.30 8.03 -2.54
C ALA A 155 23.82 6.78 -1.82
N THR A 156 23.08 5.65 -1.84
CA THR A 156 23.53 4.41 -1.20
C THR A 156 24.77 3.85 -1.86
N GLY A 157 24.85 3.87 -3.20
CA GLY A 157 26.08 3.50 -3.92
C GLY A 157 27.29 4.36 -3.54
N ARG A 158 27.10 5.69 -3.36
CA ARG A 158 28.16 6.58 -2.86
C ARG A 158 28.56 6.26 -1.43
N LEU A 159 27.61 6.04 -0.53
CA LEU A 159 27.87 5.68 0.86
C LEU A 159 28.64 4.35 0.98
N GLN A 160 28.31 3.36 0.17
CA GLN A 160 29.04 2.09 0.12
C GLN A 160 30.49 2.23 -0.39
N SER A 161 30.79 3.29 -1.14
CA SER A 161 32.16 3.58 -1.63
C SER A 161 33.03 4.35 -0.62
N VAL A 162 32.49 4.68 0.55
CA VAL A 162 33.21 5.48 1.56
C VAL A 162 34.38 4.69 2.17
N VAL A 163 35.52 5.35 2.33
CA VAL A 163 36.71 4.82 3.01
C VAL A 163 36.97 5.65 4.26
N TYR A 164 36.94 4.99 5.42
CA TYR A 164 37.16 5.63 6.73
C TYR A 164 38.61 5.55 7.22
N ALA A 165 39.41 4.65 6.65
CA ALA A 165 40.79 4.41 7.07
C ALA A 165 41.64 5.69 6.94
N GLY A 166 42.37 6.04 8.00
CA GLY A 166 43.25 7.21 8.02
C GLY A 166 42.54 8.56 8.11
N THR A 167 41.24 8.57 8.44
CA THR A 167 40.47 9.79 8.64
C THR A 167 40.37 10.13 10.13
N GLU A 168 40.15 11.41 10.46
CA GLU A 168 39.94 11.87 11.85
C GLU A 168 38.55 11.55 12.39
N PHE A 169 37.63 11.07 11.54
CA PHE A 169 36.24 10.78 11.87
C PHE A 169 36.02 9.38 12.45
N GLY A 170 37.07 8.56 12.53
CA GLY A 170 36.99 7.18 13.01
C GLY A 170 36.37 6.21 11.98
N ASP A 171 36.12 4.97 12.40
CA ASP A 171 35.53 3.94 11.56
C ASP A 171 33.99 3.99 11.59
N GLY A 172 33.39 4.51 10.51
CA GLY A 172 31.95 4.60 10.32
C GLY A 172 31.32 3.42 9.57
N THR A 173 32.09 2.36 9.26
CA THR A 173 31.65 1.29 8.34
C THR A 173 30.33 0.64 8.77
N ALA A 174 30.20 0.29 10.06
CA ALA A 174 28.98 -0.34 10.59
C ALA A 174 27.76 0.59 10.54
N TYR A 175 27.96 1.89 10.85
CA TYR A 175 26.90 2.90 10.79
C TYR A 175 26.39 3.10 9.36
N THR A 176 27.32 3.18 8.40
CA THR A 176 26.99 3.32 6.97
C THR A 176 26.24 2.10 6.44
N ALA A 177 26.65 0.88 6.81
CA ALA A 177 25.93 -0.33 6.43
C ALA A 177 24.47 -0.35 6.94
N ALA A 178 24.25 0.09 8.19
CA ALA A 178 22.91 0.17 8.76
C ALA A 178 22.01 1.19 8.04
N ILE A 179 22.55 2.37 7.73
CA ILE A 179 21.80 3.42 7.02
C ILE A 179 21.48 3.03 5.58
N VAL A 180 22.44 2.42 4.87
CA VAL A 180 22.23 1.98 3.49
C VAL A 180 21.01 1.08 3.36
N SER A 181 20.84 0.10 4.27
CA SER A 181 19.65 -0.77 4.25
C SER A 181 18.34 -0.01 4.43
N ILE A 182 18.32 1.05 5.25
CA ILE A 182 17.13 1.88 5.46
C ILE A 182 16.82 2.67 4.19
N LEU A 183 17.85 3.26 3.58
CA LEU A 183 17.74 4.06 2.37
C LEU A 183 17.32 3.23 1.14
N ASP A 184 17.81 2.00 1.02
CA ASP A 184 17.37 1.06 -0.02
C ASP A 184 15.87 0.73 0.15
N GLY A 185 15.42 0.56 1.39
CA GLY A 185 13.99 0.43 1.69
C GLY A 185 13.16 1.67 1.30
N LYS A 186 13.72 2.88 1.49
CA LYS A 186 13.08 4.12 1.02
C LYS A 186 13.05 4.20 -0.50
N ALA A 187 14.10 3.78 -1.20
CA ALA A 187 14.13 3.72 -2.67
C ALA A 187 13.04 2.78 -3.21
N ALA A 188 12.93 1.57 -2.64
CA ALA A 188 11.87 0.61 -2.99
C ALA A 188 10.47 1.18 -2.75
N TYR A 189 10.27 1.88 -1.64
CA TYR A 189 9.00 2.54 -1.36
C TYR A 189 8.67 3.67 -2.35
N MET A 190 9.67 4.44 -2.81
CA MET A 190 9.48 5.46 -3.84
C MET A 190 9.15 4.86 -5.21
N GLU A 191 9.69 3.68 -5.54
CA GLU A 191 9.30 2.93 -6.73
C GLU A 191 7.81 2.54 -6.69
N GLU A 192 7.33 2.05 -5.56
CA GLU A 192 5.91 1.72 -5.40
C GLU A 192 5.01 2.95 -5.56
N PHE A 193 5.39 4.09 -4.95
CA PHE A 193 4.68 5.35 -5.12
C PHE A 193 4.66 5.85 -6.56
N SER A 194 5.80 5.75 -7.27
CA SER A 194 5.90 6.13 -8.67
C SER A 194 4.92 5.34 -9.53
N ARG A 195 4.93 4.01 -9.36
CA ARG A 195 4.03 3.09 -10.05
C ARG A 195 2.56 3.36 -9.70
N TYR A 196 2.27 3.69 -8.45
CA TYR A 196 0.92 4.00 -7.98
C TYR A 196 0.40 5.30 -8.59
N ALA A 197 1.23 6.35 -8.63
CA ALA A 197 0.93 7.61 -9.28
C ALA A 197 0.71 7.43 -10.79
N ALA A 198 1.55 6.64 -11.46
CA ALA A 198 1.37 6.31 -12.88
C ALA A 198 0.04 5.57 -13.12
N GLY A 199 -0.35 4.65 -12.23
CA GLY A 199 -1.67 4.01 -12.30
C GLY A 199 -2.81 5.05 -12.27
N TRP A 200 -2.72 6.03 -11.38
CA TRP A 200 -3.70 7.13 -11.30
C TRP A 200 -3.67 8.08 -12.50
N GLN A 201 -2.52 8.28 -13.15
CA GLN A 201 -2.43 9.01 -14.41
C GLN A 201 -3.27 8.33 -15.50
N HIS A 202 -3.10 7.01 -15.68
CA HIS A 202 -3.87 6.25 -16.65
C HIS A 202 -5.36 6.18 -16.28
N THR A 203 -5.70 6.14 -14.98
CA THR A 203 -7.09 6.32 -14.54
C THR A 203 -7.67 7.64 -15.02
N ALA A 204 -6.98 8.75 -14.78
CA ALA A 204 -7.46 10.05 -15.23
C ALA A 204 -7.61 10.10 -16.77
N LEU A 205 -6.67 9.53 -17.53
CA LEU A 205 -6.76 9.45 -19.00
C LEU A 205 -7.95 8.60 -19.47
N ALA A 206 -8.24 7.49 -18.79
CA ALA A 206 -9.38 6.62 -19.10
C ALA A 206 -10.72 7.33 -18.85
N TYR A 207 -10.88 7.99 -17.71
CA TYR A 207 -12.07 8.77 -17.38
C TYR A 207 -12.27 9.94 -18.35
N ARG A 208 -11.18 10.62 -18.76
CA ARG A 208 -11.23 11.67 -19.79
C ARG A 208 -11.77 11.14 -21.11
N ALA A 209 -11.21 10.03 -21.59
CA ALA A 209 -11.61 9.42 -22.85
C ALA A 209 -13.07 8.94 -22.79
N HIS A 210 -13.47 8.32 -21.68
CA HIS A 210 -14.86 7.91 -21.45
C HIS A 210 -15.84 9.10 -21.47
N ALA A 211 -15.50 10.20 -20.78
CA ALA A 211 -16.32 11.42 -20.78
C ALA A 211 -16.45 12.06 -22.17
N ASN A 212 -15.46 11.89 -23.04
CA ASN A 212 -15.46 12.36 -24.42
C ASN A 212 -16.12 11.37 -25.40
N GLY A 213 -16.61 10.21 -24.93
CA GLY A 213 -17.20 9.16 -25.76
C GLY A 213 -16.20 8.31 -26.55
N ASP A 214 -14.89 8.48 -26.31
CA ASP A 214 -13.83 7.67 -26.93
C ASP A 214 -13.60 6.38 -26.16
N GLN A 215 -14.44 5.38 -26.44
CA GLN A 215 -14.39 4.09 -25.74
C GLN A 215 -13.10 3.30 -26.02
N ALA A 216 -12.51 3.43 -27.20
CA ALA A 216 -11.29 2.69 -27.54
C ALA A 216 -10.10 3.18 -26.70
N THR A 217 -9.93 4.50 -26.62
CA THR A 217 -8.90 5.11 -25.77
C THR A 217 -9.19 4.86 -24.29
N ALA A 218 -10.46 4.93 -23.86
CA ALA A 218 -10.83 4.65 -22.46
C ALA A 218 -10.41 3.24 -22.02
N ARG A 219 -10.64 2.22 -22.85
CA ARG A 219 -10.25 0.83 -22.58
C ARG A 219 -8.74 0.62 -22.57
N SER A 220 -8.05 1.23 -23.53
CA SER A 220 -6.58 1.17 -23.63
C SER A 220 -5.91 1.75 -22.39
N GLU A 221 -6.34 2.95 -21.97
CA GLU A 221 -5.81 3.63 -20.79
C GLU A 221 -6.17 2.90 -19.50
N ALA A 222 -7.40 2.40 -19.37
CA ALA A 222 -7.80 1.58 -18.23
C ALA A 222 -6.94 0.30 -18.11
N SER A 223 -6.62 -0.35 -19.23
CA SER A 223 -5.76 -1.54 -19.26
C SER A 223 -4.32 -1.23 -18.80
N GLN A 224 -3.78 -0.07 -19.20
CA GLN A 224 -2.45 0.37 -18.75
C GLN A 224 -2.45 0.66 -17.24
N GLY A 225 -3.46 1.36 -16.73
CA GLY A 225 -3.62 1.60 -15.30
C GLY A 225 -3.78 0.30 -14.49
N MET A 226 -4.53 -0.67 -15.01
CA MET A 226 -4.66 -2.01 -14.41
C MET A 226 -3.32 -2.71 -14.26
N VAL A 227 -2.46 -2.75 -15.28
CA VAL A 227 -1.12 -3.38 -15.19
C VAL A 227 -0.24 -2.72 -14.11
N LEU A 228 -0.38 -1.41 -13.94
CA LEU A 228 0.39 -0.67 -12.94
C LEU A 228 -0.10 -0.99 -11.52
N PHE A 229 -1.41 -0.95 -11.28
CA PHE A 229 -1.98 -1.33 -9.98
C PHE A 229 -1.81 -2.81 -9.66
N ASP A 230 -1.85 -3.68 -10.67
CA ASP A 230 -1.67 -5.12 -10.48
C ASP A 230 -0.35 -5.45 -9.82
N GLY A 231 0.75 -4.90 -10.34
CA GLY A 231 2.07 -5.14 -9.75
C GLY A 231 2.32 -4.41 -8.43
N LEU A 232 1.31 -3.74 -7.86
CA LEU A 232 1.33 -3.21 -6.50
C LEU A 232 0.45 -3.99 -5.52
N ARG A 233 -0.28 -5.01 -5.97
CA ARG A 233 -1.19 -5.79 -5.09
C ARG A 233 -0.49 -6.47 -3.93
N GLY A 234 0.80 -6.79 -4.07
CA GLY A 234 1.64 -7.34 -3.00
C GLY A 234 2.30 -6.29 -2.10
N SER A 235 2.15 -4.99 -2.39
CA SER A 235 2.71 -3.92 -1.56
C SER A 235 1.97 -3.83 -0.23
N ALA A 236 2.72 -3.76 0.87
CA ALA A 236 2.16 -3.51 2.19
C ALA A 236 1.51 -2.12 2.31
N ALA A 237 1.97 -1.15 1.53
CA ALA A 237 1.49 0.23 1.58
C ALA A 237 0.34 0.52 0.61
N PHE A 238 0.39 -0.07 -0.60
CA PHE A 238 -0.56 0.25 -1.68
C PHE A 238 -1.45 -0.92 -2.06
N GLY A 239 -1.24 -2.13 -1.57
CA GLY A 239 -1.89 -3.34 -2.09
C GLY A 239 -3.42 -3.29 -2.08
N ALA A 240 -4.02 -2.89 -0.96
CA ALA A 240 -5.47 -2.77 -0.82
C ALA A 240 -6.07 -1.73 -1.78
N ASP A 241 -5.49 -0.52 -1.81
CA ASP A 241 -5.96 0.56 -2.68
C ASP A 241 -5.72 0.24 -4.16
N ALA A 242 -4.59 -0.36 -4.51
CA ALA A 242 -4.27 -0.77 -5.87
C ALA A 242 -5.26 -1.83 -6.36
N ALA A 243 -5.62 -2.81 -5.52
CA ALA A 243 -6.65 -3.79 -5.86
C ALA A 243 -8.02 -3.12 -6.12
N ALA A 244 -8.40 -2.14 -5.29
CA ALA A 244 -9.64 -1.39 -5.49
C ALA A 244 -9.64 -0.59 -6.81
N ASN A 245 -8.55 0.15 -7.08
CA ASN A 245 -8.44 0.96 -8.30
C ASN A 245 -8.40 0.09 -9.57
N TYR A 246 -7.76 -1.07 -9.50
CA TYR A 246 -7.82 -2.05 -10.57
C TYR A 246 -9.27 -2.45 -10.89
N GLY A 247 -10.06 -2.77 -9.87
CA GLY A 247 -11.45 -3.19 -10.05
C GLY A 247 -12.30 -2.10 -10.73
N VAL A 248 -12.10 -0.84 -10.34
CA VAL A 248 -12.76 0.32 -10.95
C VAL A 248 -12.40 0.45 -12.43
N LEU A 249 -11.11 0.32 -12.77
CA LEU A 249 -10.65 0.41 -14.16
C LEU A 249 -11.12 -0.76 -15.02
N ALA A 250 -11.15 -1.95 -14.46
CA ALA A 250 -11.60 -3.11 -15.19
C ALA A 250 -13.10 -2.99 -15.53
N ALA A 251 -13.92 -2.52 -14.58
CA ALA A 251 -15.32 -2.18 -14.85
C ALA A 251 -15.48 -1.11 -15.95
N LEU A 252 -14.64 -0.07 -15.93
CA LEU A 252 -14.64 0.98 -16.95
C LEU A 252 -14.25 0.45 -18.35
N ALA A 253 -13.35 -0.53 -18.41
CA ALA A 253 -12.87 -1.09 -19.67
C ALA A 253 -13.87 -2.03 -20.37
N GLY A 254 -15.01 -2.35 -19.74
CA GLY A 254 -15.97 -3.32 -20.28
C GLY A 254 -15.40 -4.74 -20.41
N THR A 255 -14.20 -4.96 -19.86
CA THR A 255 -13.65 -6.26 -19.51
C THR A 255 -14.23 -6.62 -18.15
N PRO A 256 -14.74 -7.84 -17.92
CA PRO A 256 -15.09 -8.25 -16.56
C PRO A 256 -13.87 -8.01 -15.64
N PRO A 257 -14.07 -7.53 -14.41
CA PRO A 257 -12.96 -7.29 -13.49
C PRO A 257 -12.07 -8.52 -13.38
N SER A 258 -10.85 -8.43 -13.89
CA SER A 258 -9.86 -9.47 -13.66
C SER A 258 -9.49 -9.39 -12.18
N ALA A 259 -9.71 -10.49 -11.48
CA ALA A 259 -9.49 -10.58 -10.04
C ALA A 259 -8.05 -10.16 -9.65
N PRO A 260 -7.83 -9.80 -8.37
CA PRO A 260 -6.50 -9.70 -7.77
C PRO A 260 -5.62 -10.91 -8.12
N THR A 261 -4.44 -10.69 -8.74
CA THR A 261 -3.37 -11.70 -8.90
C THR A 261 -2.41 -11.62 -7.73
N THR A 262 -2.97 -11.89 -6.54
CA THR A 262 -2.33 -12.76 -5.54
C THR A 262 -2.94 -14.12 -5.87
N GLY A 263 -2.19 -15.16 -6.27
CA GLY A 263 -2.70 -16.41 -6.87
C GLY A 263 -4.20 -16.63 -6.63
N PRO A 264 -5.05 -16.43 -7.65
CA PRO A 264 -6.29 -15.73 -7.43
C PRO A 264 -7.23 -16.62 -6.63
N LEU A 265 -7.91 -16.04 -5.65
CA LEU A 265 -8.93 -16.72 -4.85
C LEU A 265 -10.00 -17.41 -5.72
N ASN A 266 -10.09 -17.06 -7.01
CA ASN A 266 -10.96 -17.69 -7.98
C ASN A 266 -10.30 -18.82 -8.80
N GLN A 267 -8.98 -19.05 -8.74
CA GLN A 267 -8.33 -20.21 -9.36
C GLN A 267 -8.51 -21.44 -8.47
N ILE A 268 -9.16 -22.45 -9.05
CA ILE A 268 -9.55 -23.65 -8.34
C ILE A 268 -8.73 -24.82 -8.88
N ASN A 269 -7.88 -25.38 -8.02
CA ASN A 269 -7.19 -26.63 -8.30
C ASN A 269 -8.10 -27.83 -8.00
N ARG A 270 -7.77 -28.98 -8.56
CA ARG A 270 -8.56 -30.20 -8.38
C ARG A 270 -8.64 -30.55 -6.88
N GLY A 271 -9.85 -30.73 -6.38
CA GLY A 271 -10.14 -31.06 -4.99
C GLY A 271 -10.32 -29.85 -4.07
N ASN A 272 -10.11 -28.62 -4.57
CA ASN A 272 -10.36 -27.43 -3.78
C ASN A 272 -11.85 -27.31 -3.39
N THR A 273 -12.07 -26.73 -2.21
CA THR A 273 -13.38 -26.34 -1.71
C THR A 273 -13.84 -25.12 -2.48
N VAL A 274 -15.11 -25.09 -2.88
CA VAL A 274 -15.82 -23.94 -3.43
C VAL A 274 -17.12 -23.74 -2.68
N PHE A 275 -17.59 -22.50 -2.58
CA PHE A 275 -18.78 -22.16 -1.83
C PHE A 275 -19.93 -21.81 -2.75
N ILE A 276 -21.13 -22.19 -2.34
CA ILE A 276 -22.37 -21.80 -3.01
C ILE A 276 -22.44 -20.26 -3.05
N GLY A 277 -22.69 -19.70 -4.23
CA GLY A 277 -22.71 -18.27 -4.50
C GLY A 277 -21.44 -17.72 -5.13
N GLU A 278 -20.29 -18.41 -5.06
CA GLU A 278 -19.07 -17.93 -5.71
C GLU A 278 -19.22 -17.81 -7.24
N PHE A 279 -18.72 -16.72 -7.79
CA PHE A 279 -18.78 -16.38 -9.21
C PHE A 279 -17.38 -16.25 -9.81
N GLY A 280 -17.26 -16.55 -11.11
CA GLY A 280 -16.06 -16.28 -11.89
C GLY A 280 -14.86 -17.13 -11.48
N LEU A 281 -15.12 -18.37 -11.08
CA LEU A 281 -14.10 -19.35 -10.74
C LEU A 281 -13.44 -19.91 -12.00
N ASN A 282 -12.12 -20.04 -11.96
CA ASN A 282 -11.33 -20.67 -13.00
C ASN A 282 -10.99 -22.11 -12.59
N LEU A 283 -11.66 -23.06 -13.22
CA LEU A 283 -11.51 -24.50 -13.02
C LEU A 283 -10.50 -25.14 -13.99
N VAL A 284 -9.84 -24.37 -14.86
CA VAL A 284 -8.90 -24.92 -15.86
C VAL A 284 -7.77 -25.71 -15.18
N SER A 285 -7.28 -25.22 -14.03
CA SER A 285 -6.25 -25.91 -13.24
C SER A 285 -6.77 -27.16 -12.52
N ALA A 286 -8.08 -27.32 -12.35
CA ALA A 286 -8.71 -28.56 -11.91
C ALA A 286 -8.85 -29.61 -13.04
N GLY A 287 -8.42 -29.26 -14.26
CA GLY A 287 -8.52 -30.10 -15.46
C GLY A 287 -9.89 -30.06 -16.11
N VAL A 288 -10.68 -29.01 -15.86
CA VAL A 288 -12.02 -28.83 -16.43
C VAL A 288 -11.94 -28.07 -17.74
N THR A 289 -12.70 -28.53 -18.73
CA THR A 289 -12.84 -27.88 -20.04
C THR A 289 -14.30 -27.55 -20.32
N ASN A 290 -14.56 -26.57 -21.20
CA ASN A 290 -15.91 -26.23 -21.62
C ASN A 290 -16.62 -27.46 -22.21
N GLY A 291 -17.87 -27.68 -21.82
CA GLY A 291 -18.67 -28.85 -22.17
C GLY A 291 -18.43 -30.09 -21.29
N MET A 292 -17.50 -30.05 -20.34
CA MET A 292 -17.32 -31.14 -19.37
C MET A 292 -18.55 -31.25 -18.46
N THR A 293 -18.97 -32.49 -18.17
CA THR A 293 -20.05 -32.77 -17.20
C THR A 293 -19.46 -33.23 -15.89
N LEU A 294 -19.77 -32.49 -14.82
CA LEU A 294 -19.49 -32.88 -13.44
C LEU A 294 -20.70 -33.62 -12.86
N GLY A 295 -20.45 -34.69 -12.12
CA GLY A 295 -21.45 -35.50 -11.44
C GLY A 295 -21.26 -35.45 -9.93
N TRP A 296 -22.34 -35.21 -9.22
CA TRP A 296 -22.38 -35.30 -7.76
C TRP A 296 -22.80 -36.70 -7.34
N PHE A 297 -22.19 -37.19 -6.26
CA PHE A 297 -22.49 -38.50 -5.69
C PHE A 297 -22.72 -38.34 -4.19
N GLN A 298 -23.75 -39.03 -3.68
CA GLN A 298 -23.96 -39.11 -2.25
C GLN A 298 -22.72 -39.64 -1.51
N ALA A 299 -22.43 -39.09 -0.33
CA ALA A 299 -21.34 -39.55 0.51
C ALA A 299 -21.46 -41.05 0.82
N GLY A 300 -20.37 -41.81 0.65
CA GLY A 300 -20.34 -43.26 0.82
C GLY A 300 -20.68 -44.08 -0.43
N SER A 301 -21.13 -43.44 -1.52
CA SER A 301 -21.40 -44.12 -2.79
C SER A 301 -20.12 -44.57 -3.51
N ASN A 302 -20.21 -45.65 -4.29
CA ASN A 302 -19.12 -46.08 -5.17
C ASN A 302 -19.10 -45.22 -6.44
N VAL A 303 -18.26 -44.18 -6.44
CA VAL A 303 -18.13 -43.22 -7.55
C VAL A 303 -17.66 -43.85 -8.87
N LEU A 304 -16.95 -44.98 -8.83
CA LEU A 304 -16.43 -45.66 -10.01
C LEU A 304 -17.46 -46.54 -10.72
N ALA A 305 -18.42 -47.10 -9.97
CA ALA A 305 -19.43 -48.04 -10.50
C ALA A 305 -20.86 -47.50 -10.48
N GLY A 306 -21.16 -46.46 -9.71
CA GLY A 306 -22.48 -45.86 -9.59
C GLY A 306 -22.79 -44.81 -10.66
N SER A 307 -24.06 -44.41 -10.76
CA SER A 307 -24.48 -43.21 -11.48
C SER A 307 -24.46 -42.00 -10.54
N PRO A 308 -24.17 -40.79 -11.03
CA PRO A 308 -24.31 -39.58 -10.24
C PRO A 308 -25.80 -39.31 -9.92
N ASP A 309 -26.07 -38.75 -8.74
CA ASP A 309 -27.43 -38.36 -8.34
C ASP A 309 -27.80 -36.95 -8.84
N ASP A 310 -26.80 -36.18 -9.26
CA ASP A 310 -26.97 -34.87 -9.90
C ASP A 310 -25.84 -34.60 -10.89
N MET A 311 -26.10 -33.78 -11.91
CA MET A 311 -25.14 -33.47 -12.97
C MET A 311 -25.13 -31.98 -13.30
N LEU A 312 -23.94 -31.47 -13.61
CA LEU A 312 -23.69 -30.08 -13.96
C LEU A 312 -22.80 -30.01 -15.19
N ILE A 313 -23.30 -29.38 -16.25
CA ILE A 313 -22.49 -29.11 -17.45
C ILE A 313 -21.75 -27.79 -17.24
N VAL A 314 -20.42 -27.82 -17.39
CA VAL A 314 -19.57 -26.63 -17.31
C VAL A 314 -19.57 -25.94 -18.67
N SER A 315 -20.31 -24.85 -18.79
CA SER A 315 -20.37 -24.04 -20.02
C SER A 315 -19.09 -23.22 -20.24
N ASP A 316 -18.52 -22.67 -19.17
CA ASP A 316 -17.28 -21.89 -19.18
C ASP A 316 -16.42 -22.28 -17.97
N ALA A 317 -15.31 -22.98 -18.23
CA ALA A 317 -14.38 -23.44 -17.21
C ALA A 317 -13.49 -22.31 -16.68
N ALA A 318 -13.34 -21.19 -17.39
CA ALA A 318 -12.55 -20.05 -16.94
C ALA A 318 -13.39 -19.04 -16.13
N ASN A 319 -14.72 -19.16 -16.17
CA ASN A 319 -15.68 -18.27 -15.51
C ASN A 319 -16.88 -19.05 -14.95
N PHE A 320 -16.58 -20.08 -14.16
CA PHE A 320 -17.55 -20.98 -13.57
C PHE A 320 -18.22 -20.36 -12.33
N ASN A 321 -19.52 -20.64 -12.15
CA ASN A 321 -20.31 -20.12 -11.04
C ASN A 321 -20.91 -21.27 -10.24
N VAL A 322 -20.85 -21.17 -8.92
CA VAL A 322 -21.52 -22.11 -8.02
C VAL A 322 -22.91 -21.55 -7.71
N GLY A 323 -23.93 -22.02 -8.43
CA GLY A 323 -25.29 -21.53 -8.27
C GLY A 323 -25.92 -21.91 -6.93
N ALA A 324 -26.92 -21.14 -6.48
CA ALA A 324 -27.65 -21.37 -5.23
C ALA A 324 -28.33 -22.75 -5.11
N GLY A 325 -28.57 -23.43 -6.25
CA GLY A 325 -29.13 -24.79 -6.32
C GLY A 325 -28.10 -25.91 -6.40
N THR A 326 -26.80 -25.60 -6.44
CA THR A 326 -25.75 -26.62 -6.54
C THR A 326 -25.68 -27.42 -5.24
N ARG A 327 -25.73 -28.75 -5.34
CA ARG A 327 -25.63 -29.65 -4.18
C ARG A 327 -24.27 -29.58 -3.49
N GLU A 328 -24.29 -29.53 -2.17
CA GLU A 328 -23.10 -29.66 -1.32
C GLU A 328 -22.49 -31.05 -1.43
N GLY A 329 -21.17 -31.13 -1.48
CA GLY A 329 -20.40 -32.36 -1.53
C GLY A 329 -19.41 -32.42 -2.68
N ALA A 330 -18.91 -33.63 -2.94
CA ALA A 330 -17.85 -33.88 -3.91
C ALA A 330 -18.41 -34.03 -5.33
N TRP A 331 -17.84 -33.28 -6.29
CA TRP A 331 -18.20 -33.34 -7.71
C TRP A 331 -17.06 -33.92 -8.53
N TYR A 332 -17.35 -34.89 -9.40
CA TYR A 332 -16.37 -35.63 -10.19
C TYR A 332 -16.62 -35.46 -11.68
N ASP A 333 -15.60 -35.54 -12.52
CA ASP A 333 -15.78 -35.66 -13.97
C ASP A 333 -16.49 -36.99 -14.29
N VAL A 334 -17.68 -36.92 -14.91
CA VAL A 334 -18.51 -38.11 -15.20
C VAL A 334 -17.82 -39.07 -16.17
N ASN A 335 -16.96 -38.59 -17.05
CA ASN A 335 -16.31 -39.35 -18.12
C ASN A 335 -14.93 -39.88 -17.73
N ASN A 336 -14.24 -39.22 -16.80
CA ASN A 336 -12.91 -39.61 -16.33
C ASN A 336 -12.83 -39.52 -14.79
N ARG A 337 -13.53 -40.45 -14.14
CA ARG A 337 -13.69 -40.50 -12.68
C ARG A 337 -12.40 -40.99 -12.03
N GLY A 338 -11.71 -40.07 -11.34
CA GLY A 338 -10.56 -40.39 -10.48
C GLY A 338 -10.95 -40.54 -9.01
N ALA A 339 -9.97 -40.89 -8.16
CA ALA A 339 -10.17 -40.97 -6.70
C ALA A 339 -10.34 -39.61 -6.02
N VAL A 340 -9.98 -38.51 -6.69
CA VAL A 340 -10.04 -37.14 -6.17
C VAL A 340 -11.16 -36.37 -6.90
N PRO A 341 -12.07 -35.70 -6.18
CA PRO A 341 -13.08 -34.87 -6.81
C PRO A 341 -12.46 -33.69 -7.55
N VAL A 342 -13.17 -33.19 -8.56
CA VAL A 342 -12.81 -31.97 -9.28
C VAL A 342 -12.93 -30.77 -8.35
N ILE A 343 -14.07 -30.64 -7.66
CA ILE A 343 -14.34 -29.60 -6.66
C ILE A 343 -15.16 -30.19 -5.49
N ASN A 344 -15.04 -29.57 -4.32
CA ASN A 344 -15.88 -29.85 -3.16
C ASN A 344 -16.77 -28.64 -2.88
N VAL A 345 -18.07 -28.75 -3.12
CA VAL A 345 -19.03 -27.67 -2.89
C VAL A 345 -19.45 -27.67 -1.42
N LYS A 346 -19.43 -26.52 -0.75
CA LYS A 346 -19.95 -26.32 0.61
C LYS A 346 -20.90 -25.15 0.69
N ASP A 347 -21.86 -25.22 1.61
CA ASP A 347 -22.63 -24.06 2.04
C ASP A 347 -21.75 -23.15 2.92
N PRO A 348 -21.61 -21.85 2.62
CA PRO A 348 -20.80 -20.96 3.43
C PRO A 348 -21.41 -20.75 4.82
N SER A 349 -20.58 -20.83 5.87
CA SER A 349 -20.99 -20.53 7.24
C SER A 349 -20.15 -19.40 7.83
N LEU A 350 -20.81 -18.46 8.50
CA LEU A 350 -20.17 -17.32 9.15
C LEU A 350 -20.96 -16.92 10.40
N ALA A 351 -20.30 -16.97 11.56
CA ALA A 351 -20.83 -16.49 12.82
C ALA A 351 -19.84 -15.56 13.51
N LEU A 352 -20.33 -14.48 14.09
CA LEU A 352 -19.55 -13.54 14.88
C LEU A 352 -19.86 -13.73 16.37
N ARG A 353 -18.82 -13.76 17.18
CA ARG A 353 -18.89 -13.76 18.64
C ARG A 353 -18.14 -12.56 19.19
N ILE A 354 -18.66 -11.99 20.26
CA ILE A 354 -18.04 -10.88 20.98
C ILE A 354 -17.42 -11.45 22.26
N LEU A 355 -16.13 -11.20 22.45
CA LEU A 355 -15.39 -11.71 23.59
C LEU A 355 -14.91 -10.54 24.45
N ARG A 356 -15.13 -10.60 25.76
CA ARG A 356 -14.41 -9.75 26.72
C ARG A 356 -12.98 -10.25 26.85
N VAL A 357 -12.03 -9.33 26.81
CA VAL A 357 -10.60 -9.57 27.04
C VAL A 357 -10.27 -9.16 28.47
N ASN A 358 -9.80 -10.12 29.27
CA ASN A 358 -9.39 -9.88 30.64
C ASN A 358 -7.94 -9.38 30.71
N ALA A 359 -7.54 -8.85 31.88
CA ALA A 359 -6.20 -8.33 32.10
C ALA A 359 -5.08 -9.39 31.95
N ASP A 360 -5.40 -10.67 32.18
CA ASP A 360 -4.49 -11.80 31.99
C ASP A 360 -4.45 -12.34 30.54
N GLY A 361 -5.15 -11.68 29.61
CA GLY A 361 -5.27 -12.07 28.21
C GLY A 361 -6.29 -13.18 27.94
N SER A 362 -6.91 -13.76 28.97
CA SER A 362 -8.01 -14.71 28.81
C SER A 362 -9.25 -14.01 28.22
N THR A 363 -10.13 -14.79 27.60
CA THR A 363 -11.36 -14.27 26.99
C THR A 363 -12.62 -14.96 27.47
N ALA A 364 -13.70 -14.19 27.64
CA ALA A 364 -15.02 -14.69 27.98
C ALA A 364 -16.06 -14.26 26.93
N ASP A 365 -16.92 -15.18 26.49
CA ASP A 365 -17.97 -14.87 25.51
C ASP A 365 -19.08 -14.02 26.14
N VAL A 366 -19.28 -12.83 25.56
CA VAL A 366 -20.28 -11.83 25.96
C VAL A 366 -21.23 -11.49 24.81
N THR A 367 -21.32 -12.35 23.78
CA THR A 367 -22.31 -12.24 22.71
C THR A 367 -23.72 -12.18 23.31
N ASP A 368 -24.53 -11.22 22.88
CA ASP A 368 -25.89 -10.96 23.36
C ASP A 368 -26.01 -10.69 24.88
N LYS A 369 -24.94 -10.22 25.52
CA LYS A 369 -24.92 -9.88 26.95
C LYS A 369 -24.61 -8.41 27.18
N THR A 370 -25.00 -7.91 28.34
CA THR A 370 -24.59 -6.59 28.83
C THR A 370 -23.11 -6.58 29.19
N VAL A 371 -22.39 -5.61 28.65
CA VAL A 371 -20.99 -5.29 28.99
C VAL A 371 -20.94 -4.01 29.83
N THR A 372 -19.92 -3.86 30.65
CA THR A 372 -19.73 -2.66 31.47
C THR A 372 -18.89 -1.64 30.72
N GLN A 373 -19.14 -0.36 30.99
CA GLN A 373 -18.22 0.71 30.65
C GLN A 373 -16.87 0.40 31.35
N SER A 374 -15.76 0.40 30.60
CA SER A 374 -14.40 -0.11 30.92
C SER A 374 -14.07 -1.54 30.47
N ASP A 375 -15.00 -2.25 29.85
CA ASP A 375 -14.68 -3.53 29.20
C ASP A 375 -13.81 -3.34 27.97
N ARG A 376 -12.84 -4.26 27.81
CA ARG A 376 -12.09 -4.45 26.57
C ARG A 376 -12.70 -5.62 25.83
N LEU A 377 -13.09 -5.41 24.58
CA LEU A 377 -13.75 -6.40 23.75
C LEU A 377 -12.90 -6.72 22.52
N THR A 378 -13.04 -7.94 22.04
CA THR A 378 -12.54 -8.41 20.74
C THR A 378 -13.59 -9.31 20.09
N PHE A 379 -13.30 -9.79 18.89
CA PHE A 379 -14.20 -10.64 18.13
C PHE A 379 -13.60 -12.03 17.93
N ARG A 380 -14.48 -13.01 17.77
CA ARG A 380 -14.15 -14.32 17.23
C ARG A 380 -15.09 -14.61 16.06
N VAL A 381 -14.51 -15.04 14.95
CA VAL A 381 -15.23 -15.45 13.75
C VAL A 381 -15.20 -16.98 13.70
N ASP A 382 -16.37 -17.60 13.78
CA ASP A 382 -16.55 -19.03 13.60
C ASP A 382 -17.07 -19.25 12.15
N SER A 383 -16.30 -19.91 11.29
CA SER A 383 -16.63 -20.06 9.85
C SER A 383 -16.05 -21.35 9.27
N ASN A 384 -16.48 -21.74 8.08
CA ASN A 384 -15.85 -22.81 7.29
C ASN A 384 -14.92 -22.26 6.18
N LEU A 385 -14.57 -20.97 6.25
CA LEU A 385 -13.82 -20.25 5.22
C LEU A 385 -12.29 -20.46 5.31
N ALA A 386 -11.78 -21.14 6.34
CA ALA A 386 -10.36 -21.42 6.48
C ALA A 386 -9.79 -22.23 5.31
N ALA A 387 -10.62 -23.09 4.70
CA ALA A 387 -10.28 -23.86 3.51
C ALA A 387 -9.80 -22.96 2.35
N VAL A 388 -10.26 -21.71 2.27
CA VAL A 388 -9.82 -20.74 1.26
C VAL A 388 -8.34 -20.40 1.46
N ASN A 389 -7.95 -20.10 2.70
CA ASN A 389 -6.56 -19.84 3.07
C ASN A 389 -5.67 -21.04 2.79
N GLU A 390 -6.09 -22.23 3.25
CA GLU A 390 -5.31 -23.46 3.15
C GLU A 390 -5.13 -23.95 1.71
N GLN A 391 -6.14 -23.78 0.85
CA GLN A 391 -6.19 -24.42 -0.47
C GLN A 391 -5.97 -23.44 -1.63
N ARG A 392 -6.15 -22.13 -1.39
CA ARG A 392 -6.02 -21.07 -2.42
C ARG A 392 -4.93 -20.06 -2.08
N GLY A 393 -4.28 -20.17 -0.92
CA GLY A 393 -3.09 -19.39 -0.56
C GLY A 393 -3.34 -17.97 -0.07
N ALA A 394 -4.61 -17.59 0.14
CA ALA A 394 -5.00 -16.33 0.75
C ALA A 394 -6.29 -16.49 1.54
N PRO A 395 -6.47 -15.79 2.68
CA PRO A 395 -7.68 -15.91 3.49
C PRO A 395 -8.87 -15.22 2.84
N ALA A 396 -10.08 -15.74 3.12
CA ALA A 396 -11.30 -15.02 2.82
C ALA A 396 -11.38 -13.78 3.72
N MET A 397 -11.68 -12.62 3.12
CA MET A 397 -11.81 -11.37 3.88
C MET A 397 -13.22 -11.25 4.44
N VAL A 398 -13.31 -11.13 5.76
CA VAL A 398 -14.52 -10.88 6.52
C VAL A 398 -14.50 -9.44 7.01
N THR A 399 -15.57 -8.69 6.73
CA THR A 399 -15.80 -7.36 7.27
C THR A 399 -16.72 -7.47 8.46
N ILE A 400 -16.22 -7.07 9.63
CA ILE A 400 -17.01 -6.90 10.85
C ILE A 400 -17.67 -5.53 10.80
N LYS A 401 -18.95 -5.47 11.14
CA LYS A 401 -19.70 -4.22 11.25
C LYS A 401 -20.24 -4.10 12.66
N VAL A 402 -20.11 -2.91 13.21
CA VAL A 402 -20.68 -2.56 14.52
C VAL A 402 -21.53 -1.31 14.34
N SER A 403 -22.80 -1.40 14.71
CA SER A 403 -23.73 -0.28 14.77
C SER A 403 -23.91 0.19 16.20
N ASP A 404 -23.87 1.51 16.39
CA ASP A 404 -24.25 2.14 17.65
C ASP A 404 -25.78 2.10 17.88
N PRO A 405 -26.27 2.51 19.07
CA PRO A 405 -27.69 2.57 19.39
C PRO A 405 -28.52 3.54 18.52
N ASN A 406 -27.85 4.48 17.82
CA ASN A 406 -28.49 5.43 16.91
C ASN A 406 -28.54 4.91 15.46
N GLY A 407 -27.96 3.74 15.18
CA GLY A 407 -27.90 3.14 13.85
C GLY A 407 -26.66 3.52 13.02
N ASN A 408 -25.68 4.23 13.60
CA ASN A 408 -24.43 4.56 12.91
C ASN A 408 -23.51 3.34 12.87
N VAL A 409 -23.04 2.97 11.68
CA VAL A 409 -22.07 1.88 11.50
C VAL A 409 -20.65 2.43 11.52
N TYR A 410 -19.82 1.91 12.43
CA TYR A 410 -18.43 2.33 12.55
C TYR A 410 -17.58 1.82 11.38
N SER A 411 -16.66 2.67 10.89
CA SER A 411 -15.60 2.27 9.94
C SER A 411 -14.39 1.65 10.64
N HIS A 412 -14.18 2.01 11.91
CA HIS A 412 -13.10 1.52 12.77
C HIS A 412 -13.57 1.48 14.21
N LEU A 413 -12.98 0.61 15.02
CA LEU A 413 -13.14 0.65 16.47
C LEU A 413 -11.87 1.16 17.14
N LEU A 414 -12.05 2.09 18.07
CA LEU A 414 -11.04 2.59 18.98
C LEU A 414 -10.86 1.66 20.18
N THR A 415 -9.60 1.51 20.55
CA THR A 415 -9.13 0.92 21.79
C THR A 415 -8.00 1.78 22.36
N THR A 416 -7.39 1.36 23.47
CA THR A 416 -6.19 1.98 24.02
C THR A 416 -5.00 1.03 23.96
N ASP A 417 -3.83 1.57 23.62
CA ASP A 417 -2.57 0.83 23.74
C ASP A 417 -2.07 0.77 25.19
N ALA A 418 -0.92 0.14 25.42
CA ALA A 418 -0.32 0.02 26.74
C ALA A 418 0.10 1.37 27.37
N THR A 419 0.15 2.44 26.58
CA THR A 419 0.45 3.81 27.05
C THR A 419 -0.82 4.60 27.37
N GLY A 420 -2.00 4.05 27.07
CA GLY A 420 -3.29 4.72 27.22
C GLY A 420 -3.68 5.61 26.05
N ALA A 421 -2.94 5.57 24.93
CA ALA A 421 -3.27 6.32 23.73
C ALA A 421 -4.33 5.60 22.90
N ASP A 422 -5.24 6.37 22.29
CA ASP A 422 -6.28 5.84 21.41
C ASP A 422 -5.67 5.27 20.11
N VAL A 423 -6.06 4.04 19.76
CA VAL A 423 -5.62 3.34 18.56
C VAL A 423 -6.81 2.82 17.77
N LEU A 424 -6.76 2.96 16.45
CA LEU A 424 -7.77 2.47 15.52
C LEU A 424 -7.51 1.02 15.14
N ASN A 425 -8.55 0.19 15.18
CA ASN A 425 -8.54 -1.17 14.65
C ASN A 425 -9.26 -1.24 13.31
N SER A 426 -8.66 -1.99 12.37
CA SER A 426 -9.32 -2.40 11.14
C SER A 426 -10.45 -3.37 11.44
N LEU A 427 -11.61 -3.18 10.81
CA LEU A 427 -12.73 -4.11 10.88
C LEU A 427 -12.77 -5.10 9.71
N GLN A 428 -11.76 -5.10 8.85
CA GLN A 428 -11.58 -6.11 7.81
C GLN A 428 -10.48 -7.10 8.23
N VAL A 429 -10.83 -8.38 8.27
CA VAL A 429 -9.97 -9.45 8.79
C VAL A 429 -9.93 -10.64 7.82
N GLY A 430 -8.74 -11.19 7.62
CA GLY A 430 -8.57 -12.45 6.89
C GLY A 430 -8.75 -13.63 7.84
N VAL A 431 -9.76 -14.47 7.62
CA VAL A 431 -9.97 -15.69 8.41
C VAL A 431 -9.03 -16.80 7.95
N THR A 432 -8.15 -17.23 8.85
CA THR A 432 -7.14 -18.28 8.59
C THR A 432 -7.42 -19.60 9.29
N SER A 433 -8.44 -19.67 10.15
CA SER A 433 -8.86 -20.85 10.90
C SER A 433 -10.38 -20.87 11.08
N ASP A 434 -10.97 -22.05 11.27
CA ASP A 434 -12.43 -22.19 11.42
C ASP A 434 -12.95 -21.48 12.68
N VAL A 435 -12.11 -21.40 13.71
CA VAL A 435 -12.32 -20.58 14.91
C VAL A 435 -11.21 -19.54 14.92
N TYR A 436 -11.52 -18.30 14.53
CA TYR A 436 -10.54 -17.25 14.34
C TYR A 436 -10.75 -16.11 15.34
N ARG A 437 -9.81 -15.93 16.26
CA ARG A 437 -9.81 -14.76 17.16
C ARG A 437 -9.21 -13.57 16.42
N VAL A 438 -9.94 -12.46 16.39
CA VAL A 438 -9.50 -11.25 15.71
C VAL A 438 -8.37 -10.58 16.50
N PRO A 439 -7.21 -10.31 15.86
CA PRO A 439 -6.13 -9.59 16.51
C PRO A 439 -6.42 -8.09 16.54
N GLY A 440 -6.49 -7.50 17.74
CA GLY A 440 -6.57 -6.05 17.92
C GLY A 440 -5.23 -5.43 18.33
N ALA A 441 -5.10 -4.12 18.08
CA ALA A 441 -3.94 -3.31 18.44
C ALA A 441 -3.95 -2.83 19.89
N GLY A 442 -5.05 -3.05 20.61
CA GLY A 442 -5.18 -2.67 22.02
C GLY A 442 -4.52 -3.66 22.96
N GLU A 443 -4.47 -3.28 24.23
CA GLU A 443 -3.97 -4.13 25.32
C GLU A 443 -4.60 -5.54 25.28
N ASN A 444 -3.77 -6.58 25.38
CA ASN A 444 -4.17 -7.99 25.29
C ASN A 444 -4.92 -8.38 23.99
N GLY A 445 -4.70 -7.61 22.92
CA GLY A 445 -5.34 -7.82 21.61
C GLY A 445 -6.79 -7.38 21.57
N ALA A 446 -7.15 -6.35 22.35
CA ALA A 446 -8.47 -5.74 22.33
C ALA A 446 -8.71 -4.94 21.04
N MET A 447 -9.92 -5.05 20.51
CA MET A 447 -10.40 -4.32 19.34
C MET A 447 -11.17 -3.06 19.73
N TRP A 448 -11.82 -3.11 20.89
CA TRP A 448 -12.82 -2.14 21.29
C TRP A 448 -12.72 -1.90 22.80
N TYR A 449 -12.47 -0.65 23.20
CA TYR A 449 -12.51 -0.25 24.61
C TYR A 449 -13.76 0.57 24.91
N THR A 450 -14.68 0.03 25.70
CA THR A 450 -16.04 0.59 25.86
C THR A 450 -16.10 1.88 26.68
N ASP A 451 -15.02 2.28 27.35
CA ASP A 451 -14.93 3.55 28.08
C ASP A 451 -14.42 4.72 27.25
N ASN A 452 -14.09 4.49 25.97
CA ASN A 452 -13.72 5.58 25.08
C ASN A 452 -14.93 6.53 24.87
N ALA A 453 -14.68 7.84 24.91
CA ALA A 453 -15.72 8.87 24.83
C ALA A 453 -16.57 8.83 23.54
N ASN A 454 -16.10 8.15 22.50
CA ASN A 454 -16.83 7.95 21.25
C ASN A 454 -17.94 6.88 21.34
N TYR A 455 -18.03 6.15 22.46
CA TYR A 455 -19.04 5.11 22.68
C TYR A 455 -20.08 5.55 23.70
N GLY A 456 -21.32 5.68 23.24
CA GLY A 456 -22.47 5.95 24.09
C GLY A 456 -23.01 4.69 24.77
N ARG A 457 -23.88 4.88 25.76
CA ARG A 457 -24.65 3.78 26.38
C ARG A 457 -25.79 3.37 25.46
N GLY A 458 -26.07 2.07 25.40
CA GLY A 458 -27.22 1.51 24.69
C GLY A 458 -26.92 0.16 24.06
N GLU A 459 -27.82 -0.30 23.21
CA GLU A 459 -27.68 -1.56 22.47
C GLU A 459 -26.84 -1.35 21.21
N TYR A 460 -25.76 -2.12 21.07
CA TYR A 460 -24.95 -2.17 19.86
C TYR A 460 -25.27 -3.45 19.09
N LYS A 461 -25.26 -3.37 17.77
CA LYS A 461 -25.41 -4.54 16.89
C LYS A 461 -24.09 -4.82 16.22
N ALA A 462 -23.60 -6.04 16.30
CA ALA A 462 -22.40 -6.46 15.60
C ALA A 462 -22.71 -7.65 14.68
N TRP A 463 -22.20 -7.62 13.45
CA TRP A 463 -22.33 -8.71 12.49
C TRP A 463 -21.10 -8.80 11.60
N ALA A 464 -21.00 -9.89 10.85
CA ALA A 464 -19.88 -10.13 9.94
C ALA A 464 -20.41 -10.39 8.52
N GLU A 465 -19.67 -9.92 7.53
CA GLU A 465 -20.00 -10.11 6.11
C GLU A 465 -18.77 -10.61 5.37
N CYS A 466 -18.95 -11.56 4.45
CA CYS A 466 -17.90 -12.03 3.55
C CYS A 466 -18.45 -11.99 2.13
N ASN A 467 -17.73 -11.38 1.19
CA ASN A 467 -18.10 -11.39 -0.23
C ASN A 467 -16.99 -12.01 -1.10
N LEU A 468 -16.48 -13.17 -0.66
CA LEU A 468 -15.52 -13.96 -1.42
C LEU A 468 -16.06 -14.23 -2.83
N ASN A 469 -15.39 -13.75 -3.87
CA ASN A 469 -15.78 -13.97 -5.26
C ASN A 469 -17.27 -13.66 -5.55
N GLY A 470 -17.84 -12.60 -4.95
CA GLY A 470 -19.24 -12.23 -5.18
C GLY A 470 -20.28 -13.16 -4.50
N MET A 471 -19.82 -14.01 -3.57
CA MET A 471 -20.66 -15.00 -2.90
C MET A 471 -21.88 -14.38 -2.22
N LYS A 472 -21.74 -13.26 -1.51
CA LYS A 472 -22.86 -12.61 -0.81
C LYS A 472 -23.95 -12.16 -1.77
N ASP A 473 -23.54 -11.68 -2.95
CA ASP A 473 -24.47 -11.11 -3.93
C ASP A 473 -25.29 -12.19 -4.66
N ASN A 474 -24.84 -13.44 -4.63
CA ASN A 474 -25.40 -14.58 -5.36
C ASN A 474 -25.89 -15.72 -4.46
N TYR A 475 -25.66 -15.64 -3.15
CA TYR A 475 -26.15 -16.59 -2.17
C TYR A 475 -27.68 -16.40 -1.98
N LYS A 476 -28.39 -17.48 -1.61
CA LYS A 476 -29.87 -17.53 -1.54
C LYS A 476 -30.44 -16.27 -0.89
N ASP A 477 -31.17 -15.47 -1.70
CA ASP A 477 -31.79 -14.18 -1.36
C ASP A 477 -30.80 -13.08 -0.86
N PRO A 478 -30.67 -11.94 -1.58
CA PRO A 478 -29.84 -10.79 -1.17
C PRO A 478 -30.13 -10.21 0.23
N SER A 479 -31.24 -10.61 0.87
CA SER A 479 -31.60 -10.20 2.24
C SER A 479 -30.89 -10.98 3.35
N GLY A 480 -30.17 -12.07 3.03
CA GLY A 480 -29.37 -12.82 4.00
C GLY A 480 -30.17 -13.49 5.12
N ALA A 481 -31.37 -14.01 4.80
CA ALA A 481 -32.24 -14.74 5.71
C ALA A 481 -32.04 -16.27 5.66
#